data_AF-A0A832AYU2-F1
#
_entry.id   AF-A0A832AYU2-F1
#
_cell.length_a   1.000
_cell.length_b   1.000
_cell.length_c   1.000
_cell.angle_alpha   90.00
_cell.angle_beta   90.00
_cell.angle_gamma   90.00
#
_symmetry.space_group_name_H-M   'P 1'
#
loop_
_entity.id
_entity.type
_entity.pdbx_description
1 polymer ?
#
loop_
_entity_poly.entity_id
_entity_poly.type
_entity_poly.pdbx_seq_one_letter_code
_entity_poly.pdbx_strand_id
1 'polypeptide(L)'
;MENRPLEYDYTVAKMFMFTTVLLGIVGMLIGVILAWELAFPSVNTILGEGLAEYTNFSRLRPLHTDAVIFGFTLSGIWATWYYVGQRVLKVSMAESKFLMFLGKLHFWLYIVGVAAVVVSLFMGITTSKEYAEFEWPIDIAIVIVWVIWGMSIFGLIGIRREKSLYISIWYYIATFLGIAMLYLFNNMEIPTYFASGGIGAWWHSVSMYSGTNDALVQWWYGHNAVAFGFTVPIVAMIYYFLPKESGQAVYSYKLSLLAFWGLMFVYLWAGGHHLLYSTVPDWMQTMGSVFSVVLILPSWGSAINMLLTMKGEWQQVASSP
;
A
#
# COMPACT_ATOMS: atom_id res chain seq x y z
N MET A 1 15.64 -25.16 -28.84
CA MET A 1 16.04 -24.34 -27.67
C MET A 1 15.94 -25.25 -26.46
N GLU A 2 17.07 -25.59 -25.86
CA GLU A 2 17.17 -26.59 -24.78
C GLU A 2 16.20 -26.30 -23.62
N ASN A 3 15.63 -27.38 -23.07
CA ASN A 3 14.85 -27.44 -21.82
C ASN A 3 15.73 -27.05 -20.61
N ARG A 4 16.25 -25.82 -20.55
CA ARG A 4 16.83 -25.32 -19.32
C ARG A 4 15.69 -25.03 -18.34
N PRO A 5 15.75 -25.53 -17.10
CA PRO A 5 14.78 -25.18 -16.09
C PRO A 5 14.76 -23.65 -15.93
N LEU A 6 13.56 -23.09 -15.77
CA LEU A 6 13.40 -21.66 -15.61
C LEU A 6 14.06 -21.20 -14.30
N GLU A 7 15.16 -20.48 -14.40
CA GLU A 7 15.87 -19.91 -13.26
C GLU A 7 15.36 -18.49 -12.98
N TYR A 8 14.76 -18.31 -11.82
CA TYR A 8 14.24 -17.02 -11.38
C TYR A 8 15.30 -16.17 -10.68
N ASP A 9 15.32 -14.87 -10.98
CA ASP A 9 16.19 -13.92 -10.27
C ASP A 9 15.42 -13.23 -9.15
N TYR A 10 15.79 -13.52 -7.90
CA TYR A 10 15.17 -12.94 -6.70
C TYR A 10 15.93 -11.76 -6.11
N THR A 11 16.88 -11.16 -6.84
CA THR A 11 17.68 -10.04 -6.34
C THR A 11 16.79 -8.91 -5.82
N VAL A 12 15.87 -8.42 -6.65
CA VAL A 12 14.96 -7.33 -6.30
C VAL A 12 13.99 -7.74 -5.19
N ALA A 13 13.46 -8.98 -5.24
CA ALA A 13 12.58 -9.50 -4.20
C ALA A 13 13.26 -9.53 -2.82
N LYS A 14 14.53 -9.98 -2.76
CA LYS A 14 15.33 -9.99 -1.53
C LYS A 14 15.62 -8.59 -1.02
N MET A 15 15.98 -7.66 -1.90
CA MET A 15 16.23 -6.27 -1.52
C MET A 15 15.01 -5.67 -0.82
N PHE A 16 13.82 -5.80 -1.42
CA PHE A 16 12.59 -5.35 -0.78
C PHE A 16 12.24 -6.13 0.50
N MET A 17 12.43 -7.45 0.54
CA MET A 17 12.19 -8.27 1.74
C MET A 17 13.03 -7.79 2.94
N PHE A 18 14.32 -7.48 2.74
CA PHE A 18 15.15 -6.94 3.81
C PHE A 18 14.66 -5.56 4.26
N THR A 19 14.26 -4.71 3.31
CA THR A 19 13.66 -3.40 3.63
C THR A 19 12.35 -3.55 4.41
N THR A 20 11.51 -4.53 4.08
CA THR A 20 10.29 -4.85 4.84
C THR A 20 10.61 -5.13 6.29
N VAL A 21 11.54 -6.05 6.56
CA VAL A 21 11.91 -6.38 7.94
C VAL A 21 12.44 -5.16 8.67
N LEU A 22 13.35 -4.40 8.04
CA LEU A 22 13.96 -3.21 8.65
C LEU A 22 12.92 -2.14 8.98
N LEU A 23 12.11 -1.73 8.00
CA LEU A 23 11.12 -0.67 8.18
C LEU A 23 9.94 -1.13 9.04
N GLY A 24 9.65 -2.44 9.09
CA GLY A 24 8.73 -3.03 10.07
C GLY A 24 9.19 -2.83 11.49
N ILE A 25 10.45 -3.15 11.79
CA ILE A 25 11.04 -2.91 13.12
C ILE A 25 11.00 -1.43 13.47
N VAL A 26 11.45 -0.55 12.55
CA VAL A 26 11.48 0.90 12.78
C VAL A 26 10.07 1.44 13.01
N GLY A 27 9.12 1.16 12.11
CA GLY A 27 7.76 1.67 12.21
C GLY A 27 7.04 1.20 13.47
N MET A 28 7.13 -0.08 13.81
CA MET A 28 6.51 -0.61 15.04
C MET A 28 7.17 -0.06 16.30
N LEU A 29 8.49 0.17 16.31
CA LEU A 29 9.18 0.79 17.43
C LEU A 29 8.70 2.23 17.68
N ILE A 30 8.54 3.04 16.63
CA ILE A 30 7.95 4.38 16.75
C ILE A 30 6.52 4.28 17.31
N GLY A 31 5.75 3.27 16.88
CA GLY A 31 4.41 3.00 17.42
C GLY A 31 4.40 2.71 18.92
N VAL A 32 5.39 1.97 19.43
CA VAL A 32 5.54 1.73 20.87
C VAL A 32 5.88 3.03 21.62
N ILE A 33 6.75 3.87 21.06
CA ILE A 33 7.09 5.18 21.64
C ILE A 33 5.83 6.06 21.74
N LEU A 34 5.06 6.17 20.65
CA LEU A 34 3.81 6.92 20.61
C LEU A 34 2.78 6.40 21.63
N ALA A 35 2.67 5.08 21.78
CA ALA A 35 1.79 4.48 22.78
C ALA A 35 2.21 4.86 24.21
N TRP A 36 3.53 4.96 24.48
CA TRP A 36 4.05 5.46 25.74
C TRP A 36 3.80 6.96 25.93
N GLU A 37 3.89 7.77 24.90
CA GLU A 37 3.55 9.21 24.98
C GLU A 37 2.08 9.44 25.35
N LEU A 38 1.17 8.61 24.87
CA LEU A 38 -0.24 8.66 25.26
C LEU A 38 -0.47 8.25 26.72
N ALA A 39 0.28 7.27 27.23
CA ALA A 39 0.19 6.83 28.62
C ALA A 39 0.93 7.77 29.60
N PHE A 40 2.06 8.32 29.15
CA PHE A 40 3.00 9.14 29.92
C PHE A 40 3.41 10.36 29.08
N PRO A 41 2.64 11.47 29.14
CA PRO A 41 2.88 12.64 28.29
C PRO A 41 4.28 13.25 28.42
N SER A 42 4.98 13.04 29.54
CA SER A 42 6.37 13.48 29.73
C SER A 42 7.37 12.85 28.75
N VAL A 43 7.02 11.74 28.09
CA VAL A 43 7.89 11.12 27.06
C VAL A 43 8.06 12.03 25.84
N ASN A 44 7.10 12.90 25.55
CA ASN A 44 7.20 13.87 24.44
C ASN A 44 8.43 14.78 24.54
N THR A 45 8.93 15.02 25.75
CA THR A 45 10.09 15.89 26.04
C THR A 45 11.27 15.10 26.63
N ILE A 46 11.36 13.80 26.37
CA ILE A 46 12.39 12.91 26.95
C ILE A 46 13.83 13.32 26.60
N LEU A 47 14.03 13.99 25.46
CA LEU A 47 15.32 14.56 25.05
C LEU A 47 15.52 16.03 25.44
N GLY A 48 14.64 16.56 26.30
CA GLY A 48 14.60 17.96 26.71
C GLY A 48 13.70 18.82 25.82
N GLU A 49 13.24 19.95 26.36
CA GLU A 49 12.28 20.85 25.68
C GLU A 49 12.82 21.40 24.35
N GLY A 50 14.13 21.62 24.24
CA GLY A 50 14.77 22.13 23.01
C GLY A 50 14.79 21.13 21.84
N LEU A 51 14.56 19.84 22.08
CA LEU A 51 14.49 18.79 21.06
C LEU A 51 13.10 18.16 20.97
N ALA A 52 12.12 18.69 21.72
CA ALA A 52 10.77 18.14 21.79
C ALA A 52 10.11 18.03 20.40
N GLU A 53 10.47 18.90 19.45
CA GLU A 53 9.92 18.84 18.11
C GLU A 53 10.23 17.54 17.36
N TYR A 54 11.31 16.82 17.70
CA TYR A 54 11.68 15.54 17.10
C TYR A 54 11.17 14.33 17.86
N THR A 55 10.67 14.54 19.09
CA THR A 55 10.17 13.49 19.98
C THR A 55 8.72 13.68 20.37
N ASN A 56 8.01 14.65 19.81
CA ASN A 56 6.61 14.84 20.14
C ASN A 56 5.70 13.92 19.32
N PHE A 57 4.54 13.64 19.91
CA PHE A 57 3.52 12.80 19.32
C PHE A 57 3.06 13.29 17.94
N SER A 58 2.92 14.61 17.75
CA SER A 58 2.36 15.14 16.51
C SER A 58 3.29 14.99 15.31
N ARG A 59 4.62 15.03 15.50
CA ARG A 59 5.60 14.78 14.41
C ARG A 59 5.90 13.30 14.25
N LEU A 60 5.94 12.53 15.35
CA LEU A 60 6.22 11.10 15.29
C LEU A 60 5.02 10.27 14.78
N ARG A 61 3.78 10.72 14.97
CA ARG A 61 2.57 10.01 14.49
C ARG A 61 2.58 9.77 12.97
N PRO A 62 2.72 10.80 12.11
CA PRO A 62 2.79 10.55 10.66
C PRO A 62 4.00 9.68 10.30
N LEU A 63 5.17 9.90 10.92
CA LEU A 63 6.34 9.03 10.71
C LEU A 63 6.07 7.55 11.04
N HIS A 64 5.36 7.25 12.14
CA HIS A 64 4.94 5.88 12.45
C HIS A 64 4.01 5.32 11.38
N THR A 65 2.97 6.07 11.03
CA THR A 65 2.02 5.69 10.00
C THR A 65 2.75 5.39 8.70
N ASP A 66 3.53 6.34 8.17
CA ASP A 66 4.27 6.20 6.92
C ASP A 66 5.27 5.04 6.96
N ALA A 67 6.00 4.86 8.07
CA ALA A 67 6.95 3.77 8.22
C ALA A 67 6.26 2.40 8.22
N VAL A 68 5.08 2.26 8.83
CA VAL A 68 4.33 0.98 8.83
C VAL A 68 3.61 0.76 7.50
N ILE A 69 3.08 1.82 6.90
CA ILE A 69 2.30 1.74 5.68
C ILE A 69 3.20 1.65 4.43
N PHE A 70 3.90 2.73 4.12
CA PHE A 70 4.71 2.81 2.91
C PHE A 70 6.11 2.21 3.10
N GLY A 71 6.59 2.14 4.34
CA GLY A 71 7.83 1.45 4.69
C GLY A 71 7.66 -0.07 4.70
N PHE A 72 7.04 -0.59 5.76
CA PHE A 72 6.87 -2.02 6.00
C PHE A 72 5.93 -2.67 4.98
N THR A 73 4.68 -2.24 4.92
CA THR A 73 3.65 -2.99 4.18
C THR A 73 3.93 -2.98 2.68
N LEU A 74 4.19 -1.80 2.11
CA LEU A 74 4.41 -1.65 0.68
C LEU A 74 5.68 -2.33 0.18
N SER A 75 6.78 -2.27 0.93
CA SER A 75 7.98 -3.05 0.57
C SER A 75 7.71 -4.56 0.60
N GLY A 76 6.87 -5.04 1.52
CA GLY A 76 6.45 -6.45 1.56
C GLY A 76 5.66 -6.84 0.32
N ILE A 77 4.76 -5.97 -0.11
CA ILE A 77 3.97 -6.14 -1.34
C ILE A 77 4.88 -6.18 -2.58
N TRP A 78 5.90 -5.32 -2.65
CA TRP A 78 6.84 -5.34 -3.76
C TRP A 78 7.77 -6.55 -3.72
N ALA A 79 8.27 -6.94 -2.54
CA ALA A 79 9.06 -8.16 -2.37
C ALA A 79 8.29 -9.37 -2.90
N THR A 80 7.00 -9.46 -2.54
CA THR A 80 6.14 -10.55 -2.98
C THR A 80 5.75 -10.44 -4.44
N TRP A 81 5.50 -9.26 -5.01
CA TRP A 81 5.32 -9.09 -6.45
C TRP A 81 6.52 -9.64 -7.25
N TYR A 82 7.73 -9.20 -6.90
CA TYR A 82 8.95 -9.63 -7.61
C TYR A 82 9.25 -11.12 -7.41
N TYR A 83 8.67 -11.78 -6.42
CA TYR A 83 8.80 -13.23 -6.22
C TYR A 83 7.67 -14.03 -6.89
N VAL A 84 6.42 -13.66 -6.61
CA VAL A 84 5.19 -14.33 -7.05
C VAL A 84 4.96 -14.11 -8.54
N GLY A 85 5.09 -12.88 -9.02
CA GLY A 85 4.85 -12.50 -10.41
C GLY A 85 5.65 -13.37 -11.38
N GLN A 86 6.95 -13.58 -11.09
CA GLN A 86 7.80 -14.47 -11.88
C GLN A 86 7.24 -15.90 -11.96
N ARG A 87 6.83 -16.47 -10.83
CA ARG A 87 6.41 -17.87 -10.73
C ARG A 87 5.06 -18.18 -11.33
N VAL A 88 4.07 -17.31 -11.12
CA VAL A 88 2.71 -17.53 -11.62
C VAL A 88 2.59 -17.16 -13.10
N LEU A 89 3.46 -16.28 -13.60
CA LEU A 89 3.54 -15.95 -15.03
C LEU A 89 4.52 -16.87 -15.79
N LYS A 90 5.27 -17.72 -15.07
CA LYS A 90 6.31 -18.62 -15.59
C LYS A 90 7.33 -17.86 -16.44
N VAL A 91 7.83 -16.74 -15.92
CA VAL A 91 8.87 -15.93 -16.55
C VAL A 91 9.84 -15.40 -15.51
N SER A 92 11.13 -15.35 -15.86
CA SER A 92 12.16 -14.83 -14.98
C SER A 92 12.53 -13.40 -15.34
N MET A 93 12.77 -12.59 -14.30
CA MET A 93 13.34 -11.25 -14.43
C MET A 93 14.73 -11.28 -15.11
N ALA A 94 15.46 -12.40 -15.02
CA ALA A 94 16.75 -12.58 -15.69
C ALA A 94 16.64 -12.58 -17.23
N GLU A 95 15.46 -12.91 -17.76
CA GLU A 95 15.23 -12.99 -19.21
C GLU A 95 15.15 -11.61 -19.87
N SER A 96 14.89 -10.56 -19.09
CA SER A 96 14.79 -9.19 -19.58
C SER A 96 15.69 -8.26 -18.78
N LYS A 97 16.83 -7.87 -19.40
CA LYS A 97 17.73 -6.86 -18.85
C LYS A 97 16.99 -5.55 -18.53
N PHE A 98 16.00 -5.20 -19.34
CA PHE A 98 15.17 -4.02 -19.14
C PHE A 98 14.29 -4.14 -17.89
N LEU A 99 13.56 -5.25 -17.71
CA LEU A 99 12.72 -5.44 -16.52
C LEU A 99 13.57 -5.58 -15.25
N MET A 100 14.74 -6.22 -15.33
CA MET A 100 15.70 -6.26 -14.25
C MET A 100 16.20 -4.87 -13.86
N PHE A 101 16.54 -4.03 -14.85
CA PHE A 101 16.92 -2.64 -14.61
C PHE A 101 15.78 -1.85 -13.95
N LEU A 102 14.56 -1.95 -14.46
CA LEU A 102 13.40 -1.28 -13.87
C LEU A 102 13.15 -1.73 -12.42
N GLY A 103 13.28 -3.02 -12.13
CA GLY A 103 13.12 -3.54 -10.76
C GLY A 103 14.16 -2.98 -9.78
N LYS A 104 15.42 -2.86 -10.20
CA LYS A 104 16.47 -2.23 -9.39
C LYS A 104 16.29 -0.73 -9.26
N LEU A 105 15.89 -0.06 -10.35
CA LEU A 105 15.59 1.38 -10.35
C LEU A 105 14.43 1.69 -9.41
N HIS A 106 13.37 0.89 -9.47
CA HIS A 106 12.22 0.98 -8.57
C HIS A 106 12.67 0.92 -7.10
N PHE A 107 13.49 -0.08 -6.74
CA PHE A 107 14.03 -0.20 -5.38
C PHE A 107 14.82 1.04 -4.95
N TRP A 108 15.78 1.49 -5.76
CA TRP A 108 16.65 2.60 -5.36
C TRP A 108 15.91 3.93 -5.27
N LEU A 109 15.00 4.20 -6.20
CA LEU A 109 14.15 5.39 -6.13
C LEU A 109 13.24 5.35 -4.91
N TYR A 110 12.70 4.18 -4.55
CA TYR A 110 11.95 4.01 -3.33
C TYR A 110 12.79 4.31 -2.07
N ILE A 111 14.01 3.78 -1.96
CA ILE A 111 14.88 4.04 -0.79
C ILE A 111 15.20 5.54 -0.66
N VAL A 112 15.48 6.21 -1.78
CA VAL A 112 15.69 7.67 -1.80
C VAL A 112 14.41 8.40 -1.37
N GLY A 113 13.24 7.95 -1.85
CA GLY A 113 11.94 8.49 -1.47
C GLY A 113 11.65 8.35 0.03
N VAL A 114 11.91 7.17 0.62
CA VAL A 114 11.78 6.93 2.07
C VAL A 114 12.66 7.90 2.85
N ALA A 115 13.91 8.11 2.44
CA ALA A 115 14.80 9.06 3.10
C ALA A 115 14.27 10.50 3.01
N ALA A 116 13.75 10.90 1.84
CA ALA A 116 13.15 12.22 1.66
C ALA A 116 11.91 12.43 2.54
N VAL A 117 11.03 11.44 2.62
CA VAL A 117 9.84 11.45 3.49
C VAL A 117 10.23 11.60 4.95
N VAL A 118 11.18 10.78 5.43
CA VAL A 118 11.63 10.83 6.83
C VAL A 118 12.18 12.22 7.18
N VAL A 119 13.02 12.79 6.32
CA VAL A 119 13.57 14.13 6.52
C VAL A 119 12.46 15.19 6.50
N SER A 120 11.54 15.13 5.53
CA SER A 120 10.42 16.08 5.39
C SER A 120 9.56 16.12 6.65
N LEU A 121 9.14 14.95 7.14
CA LEU A 121 8.26 14.86 8.31
C LEU A 121 8.95 15.26 9.61
N PHE A 122 10.24 14.92 9.79
CA PHE A 122 11.02 15.44 10.94
C PHE A 122 11.16 16.97 10.91
N MET A 123 11.25 17.57 9.73
CA MET A 123 11.24 19.03 9.55
C MET A 123 9.85 19.65 9.74
N GLY A 124 8.80 18.85 9.99
CA GLY A 124 7.42 19.31 10.14
C GLY A 124 6.78 19.76 8.82
N ILE A 125 7.34 19.35 7.68
CA ILE A 125 6.81 19.66 6.35
C ILE A 125 5.77 18.60 6.00
N THR A 126 4.49 18.98 6.04
CA THR A 126 3.36 18.09 5.77
C THR A 126 2.13 18.83 5.28
N THR A 127 1.35 18.19 4.40
CA THR A 127 0.02 18.64 3.94
C THR A 127 -1.08 18.42 4.98
N SER A 128 -0.80 17.72 6.08
CA SER A 128 -1.75 17.30 7.15
C SER A 128 -2.85 16.31 6.73
N LYS A 129 -2.86 15.85 5.47
CA LYS A 129 -3.76 14.81 5.00
C LYS A 129 -3.27 13.43 5.46
N GLU A 130 -4.10 12.69 6.21
CA GLU A 130 -3.71 11.36 6.68
C GLU A 130 -3.40 10.41 5.51
N TYR A 131 -2.30 9.67 5.62
CA TYR A 131 -1.76 8.77 4.60
C TYR A 131 -1.32 9.46 3.29
N ALA A 132 -1.37 10.80 3.22
CA ALA A 132 -0.95 11.61 2.09
C ALA A 132 -0.19 12.85 2.57
N GLU A 133 0.63 12.68 3.61
CA GLU A 133 1.22 13.75 4.40
C GLU A 133 2.29 14.55 3.64
N PHE A 134 2.76 14.08 2.48
CA PHE A 134 3.92 14.64 1.80
C PHE A 134 3.54 15.82 0.90
N GLU A 135 4.48 16.75 0.74
CA GLU A 135 4.33 17.86 -0.20
C GLU A 135 4.58 17.43 -1.66
N TRP A 136 4.04 18.24 -2.59
CA TRP A 136 3.99 17.96 -4.02
C TRP A 136 5.28 17.45 -4.69
N PRO A 137 6.52 17.87 -4.32
CA PRO A 137 7.71 17.35 -4.97
C PRO A 137 7.92 15.87 -4.66
N ILE A 138 7.62 15.45 -3.43
CA ILE A 138 7.70 14.06 -2.99
C ILE A 138 6.57 13.25 -3.64
N ASP A 139 5.37 13.82 -3.75
CA ASP A 139 4.25 13.17 -4.42
C ASP A 139 4.55 12.82 -5.87
N ILE A 140 5.16 13.75 -6.63
CA ILE A 140 5.60 13.48 -8.00
C ILE A 140 6.63 12.35 -8.03
N ALA A 141 7.60 12.34 -7.10
CA ALA A 141 8.59 11.28 -7.02
C ALA A 141 7.95 9.91 -6.73
N ILE A 142 6.96 9.86 -5.85
CA ILE A 142 6.18 8.65 -5.54
C ILE A 142 5.41 8.18 -6.77
N VAL A 143 4.76 9.08 -7.52
CA VAL A 143 4.08 8.74 -8.78
C VAL A 143 5.05 8.08 -9.76
N ILE A 144 6.29 8.59 -9.88
CA ILE A 144 7.31 8.00 -10.75
C ILE A 144 7.67 6.58 -10.28
N VAL A 145 7.93 6.39 -8.97
CA VAL A 145 8.22 5.07 -8.37
C VAL A 145 7.08 4.09 -8.66
N TRP A 146 5.83 4.54 -8.48
CA TRP A 146 4.64 3.74 -8.69
C TRP A 146 4.47 3.33 -10.16
N VAL A 147 4.70 4.25 -11.10
CA VAL A 147 4.66 3.98 -12.55
C VAL A 147 5.72 2.95 -12.94
N ILE A 148 6.94 3.05 -12.41
CA ILE A 148 8.01 2.07 -12.67
C ILE A 148 7.59 0.69 -12.17
N TRP A 149 6.94 0.60 -11.02
CA TRP A 149 6.38 -0.67 -10.55
C TRP A 149 5.29 -1.21 -11.50
N GLY A 150 4.38 -0.35 -11.95
CA GLY A 150 3.40 -0.70 -12.97
C GLY A 150 4.03 -1.24 -14.26
N MET A 151 5.10 -0.59 -14.74
CA MET A 151 5.87 -1.08 -15.89
C MET A 151 6.47 -2.46 -15.64
N SER A 152 6.90 -2.77 -14.41
CA SER A 152 7.32 -4.12 -14.05
C SER A 152 6.16 -5.13 -14.07
N ILE A 153 4.96 -4.74 -13.61
CA ILE A 153 3.76 -5.59 -13.63
C ILE A 153 3.40 -5.97 -15.07
N PHE A 154 3.11 -4.98 -15.89
CA PHE A 154 2.67 -5.20 -17.25
C PHE A 154 3.80 -5.73 -18.14
N GLY A 155 5.05 -5.39 -17.84
CA GLY A 155 6.23 -5.95 -18.48
C GLY A 155 6.32 -7.46 -18.33
N LEU A 156 6.24 -7.99 -17.10
CA LEU A 156 6.27 -9.44 -16.87
C LEU A 156 5.04 -10.14 -17.46
N ILE A 157 3.85 -9.52 -17.40
CA ILE A 157 2.64 -10.05 -18.05
C ILE A 157 2.83 -10.14 -19.58
N GLY A 158 3.51 -9.16 -20.19
CA GLY A 158 3.75 -9.09 -21.63
C GLY A 158 4.65 -10.21 -22.15
N ILE A 159 5.58 -10.71 -21.33
CA ILE A 159 6.52 -11.79 -21.68
C ILE A 159 6.21 -13.13 -20.98
N ARG A 160 5.03 -13.26 -20.36
CA ARG A 160 4.62 -14.46 -19.64
C ARG A 160 4.52 -15.67 -20.57
N ARG A 161 4.70 -16.87 -20.00
CA ARG A 161 4.42 -18.14 -20.70
C ARG A 161 3.03 -18.68 -20.42
N GLU A 162 2.43 -18.31 -19.29
CA GLU A 162 1.07 -18.73 -18.93
C GLU A 162 0.00 -17.94 -19.68
N LYS A 163 -0.94 -18.64 -20.31
CA LYS A 163 -2.02 -17.98 -21.06
C LYS A 163 -2.99 -17.25 -20.14
N SER A 164 -3.38 -17.92 -19.06
CA SER A 164 -4.32 -17.41 -18.06
C SER A 164 -3.59 -16.67 -16.96
N LEU A 165 -4.14 -15.53 -16.53
CA LEU A 165 -3.62 -14.82 -15.36
C LEU A 165 -4.21 -15.43 -14.09
N TYR A 166 -3.33 -15.91 -13.22
CA TYR A 166 -3.72 -16.39 -11.90
C TYR A 166 -4.35 -15.27 -11.06
N ILE A 167 -5.26 -15.61 -10.14
CA ILE A 167 -6.04 -14.64 -9.38
C ILE A 167 -5.16 -13.64 -8.60
N SER A 168 -4.00 -14.05 -8.07
CA SER A 168 -3.07 -13.13 -7.42
C SER A 168 -2.64 -11.98 -8.33
N ILE A 169 -2.46 -12.22 -9.64
CA ILE A 169 -2.08 -11.17 -10.59
C ILE A 169 -3.18 -10.13 -10.73
N TRP A 170 -4.45 -10.53 -10.64
CA TRP A 170 -5.58 -9.61 -10.72
C TRP A 170 -5.57 -8.64 -9.54
N TYR A 171 -5.30 -9.15 -8.33
CA TYR A 171 -5.16 -8.33 -7.14
C TYR A 171 -3.94 -7.40 -7.21
N TYR A 172 -2.79 -7.82 -7.74
CA TYR A 172 -1.65 -6.89 -7.95
C TYR A 172 -1.98 -5.79 -8.97
N ILE A 173 -2.65 -6.11 -10.07
CA ILE A 173 -3.11 -5.12 -11.06
C ILE A 173 -4.09 -4.14 -10.40
N ALA A 174 -5.05 -4.66 -9.64
CA ALA A 174 -6.01 -3.84 -8.90
C ALA A 174 -5.31 -2.91 -7.90
N THR A 175 -4.30 -3.40 -7.18
CA THR A 175 -3.48 -2.60 -6.26
C THR A 175 -2.83 -1.43 -7.01
N PHE A 176 -2.16 -1.72 -8.13
CA PHE A 176 -1.51 -0.69 -8.94
C PHE A 176 -2.51 0.37 -9.44
N LEU A 177 -3.59 -0.06 -10.09
CA LEU A 177 -4.56 0.85 -10.70
C LEU A 177 -5.36 1.63 -9.64
N GLY A 178 -5.77 0.96 -8.57
CA GLY A 178 -6.53 1.54 -7.47
C GLY A 178 -5.73 2.65 -6.80
N ILE A 179 -4.54 2.35 -6.29
CA ILE A 179 -3.68 3.36 -5.66
C ILE A 179 -3.28 4.46 -6.64
N ALA A 180 -2.96 4.14 -7.90
CA ALA A 180 -2.61 5.17 -8.89
C ALA A 180 -3.74 6.20 -9.06
N MET A 181 -4.99 5.73 -9.20
CA MET A 181 -6.15 6.62 -9.28
C MET A 181 -6.31 7.42 -7.98
N LEU A 182 -6.33 6.74 -6.83
CA LEU A 182 -6.57 7.37 -5.53
C LEU A 182 -5.54 8.46 -5.21
N TYR A 183 -4.26 8.15 -5.39
CA TYR A 183 -3.15 9.04 -5.09
C TYR A 183 -3.19 10.30 -5.96
N LEU A 184 -3.42 10.14 -7.26
CA LEU A 184 -3.48 11.28 -8.18
C LEU A 184 -4.62 12.25 -7.86
N PHE A 185 -5.78 11.73 -7.45
CA PHE A 185 -6.93 12.57 -7.12
C PHE A 185 -6.81 13.20 -5.72
N ASN A 186 -6.33 12.48 -4.71
CA ASN A 186 -6.21 13.06 -3.37
C ASN A 186 -5.12 14.13 -3.26
N ASN A 187 -4.03 13.93 -4.00
CA ASN A 187 -2.85 14.79 -3.99
C ASN A 187 -2.90 15.82 -5.14
N MET A 188 -4.11 16.14 -5.63
CA MET A 188 -4.27 17.36 -6.43
C MET A 188 -4.11 18.56 -5.51
N GLU A 189 -3.09 19.36 -5.75
CA GLU A 189 -2.75 20.47 -4.89
C GLU A 189 -2.09 21.61 -5.67
N ILE A 190 -2.16 22.80 -5.10
CA ILE A 190 -1.69 24.05 -5.72
C ILE A 190 -0.39 24.47 -5.02
N PRO A 191 0.78 24.37 -5.69
CA PRO A 191 2.03 24.90 -5.17
C PRO A 191 1.94 26.41 -4.94
N THR A 192 1.99 26.82 -3.68
CA THR A 192 1.68 28.19 -3.25
C THR A 192 2.63 29.23 -3.84
N TYR A 193 3.93 28.91 -3.91
CA TYR A 193 4.94 29.80 -4.51
C TYR A 193 4.62 30.15 -5.97
N PHE A 194 4.27 29.17 -6.79
CA PHE A 194 3.99 29.40 -8.22
C PHE A 194 2.64 30.09 -8.43
N ALA A 195 1.62 29.75 -7.64
CA ALA A 195 0.30 30.34 -7.77
C ALA A 195 0.22 31.80 -7.26
N SER A 196 1.07 32.17 -6.31
CA SER A 196 1.07 33.51 -5.68
C SER A 196 2.07 34.50 -6.29
N GLY A 197 2.86 34.09 -7.30
CA GLY A 197 3.91 34.94 -7.88
C GLY A 197 5.18 35.04 -7.03
N GLY A 198 5.48 34.01 -6.25
CA GLY A 198 6.74 33.88 -5.48
C GLY A 198 6.61 34.03 -3.97
N ILE A 199 5.40 33.98 -3.41
CA ILE A 199 5.17 34.09 -1.97
C ILE A 199 5.10 32.68 -1.34
N GLY A 200 5.80 32.49 -0.23
CA GLY A 200 5.87 31.20 0.48
C GLY A 200 7.05 30.34 0.05
N ALA A 201 7.03 29.07 0.43
CA ALA A 201 8.09 28.13 0.08
C ALA A 201 7.77 27.40 -1.23
N TRP A 202 8.79 27.12 -2.05
CA TRP A 202 8.60 26.44 -3.34
C TRP A 202 8.05 25.01 -3.19
N TRP A 203 8.31 24.36 -2.06
CA TRP A 203 7.83 23.01 -1.76
C TRP A 203 6.41 23.00 -1.20
N HIS A 204 5.88 24.12 -0.69
CA HIS A 204 4.60 24.13 0.01
C HIS A 204 3.41 24.23 -0.95
N SER A 205 2.41 23.39 -0.75
CA SER A 205 1.13 23.40 -1.46
C SER A 205 -0.09 23.45 -0.55
N VAL A 206 -1.25 23.75 -1.15
CA VAL A 206 -2.57 23.63 -0.51
C VAL A 206 -3.45 22.70 -1.34
N SER A 207 -4.30 21.91 -0.68
CA SER A 207 -5.25 21.01 -1.35
C SER A 207 -6.05 21.75 -2.42
N MET A 208 -6.28 21.10 -3.56
CA MET A 208 -7.18 21.58 -4.62
C MET A 208 -8.64 21.63 -4.14
N TYR A 209 -8.95 20.93 -3.05
CA TYR A 209 -10.27 20.86 -2.44
C TYR A 209 -10.31 21.61 -1.11
N SER A 210 -11.52 21.89 -0.61
CA SER A 210 -11.70 22.47 0.72
C SER A 210 -12.95 21.95 1.43
N GLY A 211 -12.96 22.08 2.77
CA GLY A 211 -14.11 21.76 3.62
C GLY A 211 -14.65 20.35 3.41
N THR A 212 -15.97 20.23 3.30
CA THR A 212 -16.68 18.96 3.10
C THR A 212 -16.20 18.19 1.86
N ASN A 213 -15.84 18.89 0.77
CA ASN A 213 -15.35 18.22 -0.44
C ASN A 213 -13.96 17.62 -0.22
N ASP A 214 -13.07 18.34 0.46
CA ASP A 214 -11.74 17.82 0.79
C ASP A 214 -11.83 16.63 1.73
N ALA A 215 -12.72 16.69 2.73
CA ALA A 215 -12.99 15.57 3.62
C ALA A 215 -13.48 14.32 2.87
N LEU A 216 -14.35 14.49 1.87
CA LEU A 216 -14.85 13.40 1.03
C LEU A 216 -13.74 12.77 0.17
N VAL A 217 -12.95 13.60 -0.51
CA VAL A 217 -11.82 13.10 -1.31
C VAL A 217 -10.80 12.41 -0.41
N GLN A 218 -10.49 13.01 0.74
CA GLN A 218 -9.55 12.48 1.73
C GLN A 218 -9.95 11.10 2.24
N TRP A 219 -11.23 10.87 2.56
CA TRP A 219 -11.64 9.55 3.06
C TRP A 219 -12.09 8.57 2.00
N TRP A 220 -12.43 9.04 0.80
CA TRP A 220 -12.43 8.19 -0.38
C TRP A 220 -11.02 7.65 -0.62
N TYR A 221 -10.00 8.50 -0.55
CA TYR A 221 -8.60 8.10 -0.61
C TYR A 221 -8.22 7.20 0.57
N GLY A 222 -8.29 7.67 1.81
CA GLY A 222 -7.77 6.99 2.98
C GLY A 222 -8.38 5.60 3.18
N HIS A 223 -9.70 5.45 3.02
CA HIS A 223 -10.34 4.14 3.10
C HIS A 223 -9.87 3.20 2.00
N ASN A 224 -9.79 3.70 0.77
CA ASN A 224 -9.37 2.88 -0.36
C ASN A 224 -7.84 2.69 -0.42
N ALA A 225 -7.04 3.52 0.24
CA ALA A 225 -5.62 3.29 0.46
C ALA A 225 -5.43 2.05 1.35
N VAL A 226 -6.26 1.89 2.38
CA VAL A 226 -6.32 0.62 3.14
C VAL A 226 -6.83 -0.52 2.26
N ALA A 227 -7.88 -0.32 1.46
CA ALA A 227 -8.39 -1.35 0.57
C ALA A 227 -7.34 -1.88 -0.41
N PHE A 228 -6.79 -0.98 -1.22
CA PHE A 228 -5.91 -1.31 -2.33
C PHE A 228 -4.44 -1.42 -1.91
N GLY A 229 -4.08 -0.95 -0.71
CA GLY A 229 -2.74 -1.06 -0.13
C GLY A 229 -2.59 -2.17 0.93
N PHE A 230 -3.65 -2.54 1.65
CA PHE A 230 -3.57 -3.50 2.78
C PHE A 230 -4.49 -4.71 2.65
N THR A 231 -5.58 -4.61 1.88
CA THR A 231 -6.48 -5.75 1.70
C THR A 231 -6.13 -6.48 0.41
N VAL A 232 -6.29 -5.80 -0.71
CA VAL A 232 -6.14 -6.35 -2.07
C VAL A 232 -4.77 -7.03 -2.30
N PRO A 233 -3.62 -6.38 -2.06
CA PRO A 233 -2.32 -7.02 -2.32
C PRO A 233 -2.00 -8.13 -1.31
N ILE A 234 -2.47 -8.02 -0.06
CA ILE A 234 -2.30 -9.08 0.93
C ILE A 234 -3.14 -10.31 0.55
N VAL A 235 -4.36 -10.11 0.05
CA VAL A 235 -5.16 -11.18 -0.55
C VAL A 235 -4.42 -11.81 -1.73
N ALA A 236 -3.72 -11.03 -2.57
CA ALA A 236 -2.87 -11.55 -3.65
C ALA A 236 -1.78 -12.49 -3.12
N MET A 237 -1.09 -12.07 -2.04
CA MET A 237 -0.06 -12.85 -1.37
C MET A 237 -0.63 -14.14 -0.81
N ILE A 238 -1.76 -14.10 -0.10
CA ILE A 238 -2.42 -15.28 0.47
C ILE A 238 -2.83 -16.25 -0.64
N TYR A 239 -3.43 -15.78 -1.73
CA TYR A 239 -3.79 -16.63 -2.87
C TYR A 239 -2.58 -17.35 -3.48
N TYR A 240 -1.37 -16.84 -3.31
CA TYR A 240 -0.16 -17.55 -3.72
C TYR A 240 0.40 -18.45 -2.63
N PHE A 241 0.67 -17.91 -1.43
CA PHE A 241 1.40 -18.62 -0.38
C PHE A 241 0.55 -19.69 0.30
N LEU A 242 -0.74 -19.43 0.57
CA LEU A 242 -1.57 -20.40 1.30
C LEU A 242 -1.72 -21.74 0.55
N PRO A 243 -2.09 -21.78 -0.75
CA PRO A 243 -2.08 -23.03 -1.51
C PRO A 243 -0.69 -23.64 -1.64
N LYS A 244 0.34 -22.80 -1.70
CA LYS A 244 1.72 -23.25 -1.91
C LYS A 244 2.30 -23.96 -0.69
N GLU A 245 2.05 -23.43 0.51
CA GLU A 245 2.50 -24.01 1.77
C GLU A 245 1.63 -25.20 2.17
N SER A 246 0.30 -25.07 2.07
CA SER A 246 -0.61 -26.17 2.42
C SER A 246 -0.54 -27.38 1.48
N GLY A 247 -0.04 -27.19 0.26
CA GLY A 247 -0.10 -28.19 -0.81
C GLY A 247 -1.52 -28.39 -1.38
N GLN A 248 -2.49 -27.56 -0.99
CA GLN A 248 -3.88 -27.66 -1.42
C GLN A 248 -4.18 -26.78 -2.63
N ALA A 249 -5.21 -27.16 -3.39
CA ALA A 249 -5.76 -26.28 -4.42
C ALA A 249 -6.65 -25.20 -3.77
N VAL A 250 -6.72 -24.01 -4.39
CA VAL A 250 -7.68 -22.97 -3.97
C VAL A 250 -9.10 -23.55 -3.99
N TYR A 251 -9.81 -23.41 -2.87
CA TYR A 251 -11.10 -24.06 -2.65
C TYR A 251 -12.15 -23.78 -3.74
N SER A 252 -12.39 -22.51 -4.09
CA SER A 252 -13.43 -22.13 -5.06
C SER A 252 -13.01 -20.98 -5.96
N TYR A 253 -12.83 -21.29 -7.24
CA TYR A 253 -12.60 -20.30 -8.29
C TYR A 253 -13.79 -19.34 -8.47
N LYS A 254 -15.03 -19.85 -8.39
CA LYS A 254 -16.24 -19.00 -8.48
C LYS A 254 -16.31 -17.99 -7.35
N LEU A 255 -15.91 -18.41 -6.14
CA LEU A 255 -15.85 -17.53 -4.98
C LEU A 255 -14.72 -16.51 -5.13
N SER A 256 -13.57 -16.89 -5.69
CA SER A 256 -12.51 -15.93 -6.05
C SER A 256 -13.01 -14.84 -7.00
N LEU A 257 -13.78 -15.19 -8.02
CA LEU A 257 -14.36 -14.23 -8.96
C LEU A 257 -15.34 -13.27 -8.30
N LEU A 258 -16.30 -13.81 -7.54
CA LEU A 258 -17.31 -13.02 -6.84
C LEU A 258 -16.66 -12.09 -5.81
N ALA A 259 -15.72 -12.62 -5.03
CA ALA A 259 -15.01 -11.87 -4.01
C ALA A 259 -14.16 -10.76 -4.65
N PHE A 260 -13.39 -11.06 -5.71
CA PHE A 260 -12.57 -10.06 -6.40
C PHE A 260 -13.44 -8.91 -6.94
N TRP A 261 -14.40 -9.19 -7.82
CA TRP A 261 -15.19 -8.14 -8.45
C TRP A 261 -16.11 -7.42 -7.48
N GLY A 262 -16.68 -8.15 -6.52
CA GLY A 262 -17.46 -7.55 -5.44
C GLY A 262 -16.62 -6.60 -4.61
N LEU A 263 -15.38 -6.98 -4.25
CA LEU A 263 -14.46 -6.12 -3.52
C LEU A 263 -14.13 -4.87 -4.35
N MET A 264 -13.75 -5.03 -5.63
CA MET A 264 -13.36 -3.91 -6.49
C MET A 264 -14.46 -2.87 -6.66
N PHE A 265 -15.72 -3.31 -6.71
CA PHE A 265 -16.85 -2.41 -6.88
C PHE A 265 -17.29 -1.78 -5.55
N VAL A 266 -17.45 -2.58 -4.49
CA VAL A 266 -18.08 -2.14 -3.24
C VAL A 266 -17.15 -1.28 -2.39
N TYR A 267 -15.85 -1.58 -2.34
CA TYR A 267 -14.91 -0.88 -1.46
C TYR A 267 -14.81 0.62 -1.75
N LEU A 268 -14.92 1.01 -3.03
CA LEU A 268 -14.82 2.41 -3.48
C LEU A 268 -15.86 3.33 -2.82
N TRP A 269 -16.99 2.79 -2.38
CA TRP A 269 -18.09 3.56 -1.80
C TRP A 269 -17.98 3.76 -0.29
N ALA A 270 -17.15 2.98 0.39
CA ALA A 270 -17.15 2.91 1.84
C ALA A 270 -16.45 4.10 2.53
N GLY A 271 -15.78 5.00 1.80
CA GLY A 271 -15.12 6.19 2.36
C GLY A 271 -16.02 7.06 3.26
N GLY A 272 -17.32 7.17 2.93
CA GLY A 272 -18.28 7.96 3.71
C GLY A 272 -18.47 7.51 5.17
N HIS A 273 -18.07 6.29 5.53
CA HIS A 273 -18.16 5.79 6.91
C HIS A 273 -17.18 6.47 7.89
N HIS A 274 -16.17 7.19 7.40
CA HIS A 274 -15.26 8.00 8.22
C HIS A 274 -15.86 9.36 8.57
N LEU A 275 -16.97 9.72 7.93
CA LEU A 275 -17.56 11.06 7.93
C LEU A 275 -18.96 11.07 8.54
N LEU A 276 -19.28 10.07 9.36
CA LEU A 276 -20.57 9.96 10.03
C LEU A 276 -20.75 11.12 11.02
N TYR A 277 -21.94 11.70 11.00
CA TYR A 277 -22.32 12.87 11.82
C TYR A 277 -21.37 14.08 11.65
N SER A 278 -20.83 14.25 10.44
CA SER A 278 -20.00 15.40 10.06
C SER A 278 -20.77 16.41 9.18
N THR A 279 -20.07 17.38 8.60
CA THR A 279 -20.64 18.37 7.65
C THR A 279 -20.88 17.79 6.24
N VAL A 280 -20.61 16.50 6.03
CA VAL A 280 -20.91 15.78 4.79
C VAL A 280 -22.42 15.56 4.65
N PRO A 281 -23.02 15.70 3.45
CA PRO A 281 -24.45 15.44 3.27
C PRO A 281 -24.88 14.04 3.72
N ASP A 282 -26.02 13.94 4.40
CA ASP A 282 -26.53 12.68 4.96
C ASP A 282 -26.65 11.54 3.94
N TRP A 283 -26.98 11.86 2.67
CA TRP A 283 -27.08 10.85 1.62
C TRP A 283 -25.74 10.16 1.33
N MET A 284 -24.64 10.90 1.42
CA MET A 284 -23.29 10.39 1.20
C MET A 284 -22.83 9.54 2.40
N GLN A 285 -23.14 9.97 3.61
CA GLN A 285 -22.91 9.18 4.83
C GLN A 285 -23.71 7.87 4.82
N THR A 286 -24.97 7.94 4.42
CA THR A 286 -25.87 6.78 4.30
C THR A 286 -25.34 5.79 3.27
N MET A 287 -24.93 6.29 2.10
CA MET A 287 -24.32 5.46 1.06
C MET A 287 -23.05 4.77 1.57
N GLY A 288 -22.13 5.51 2.20
CA GLY A 288 -20.92 4.94 2.79
C GLY A 288 -21.22 3.86 3.82
N SER A 289 -22.21 4.08 4.70
CA SER A 289 -22.64 3.10 5.70
C SER A 289 -23.21 1.83 5.08
N VAL A 290 -24.13 1.96 4.10
CA VAL A 290 -24.76 0.83 3.43
C VAL A 290 -23.72 -0.01 2.68
N PHE A 291 -22.86 0.63 1.88
CA PHE A 291 -21.82 -0.10 1.15
C PHE A 291 -20.79 -0.73 2.08
N SER A 292 -20.49 -0.13 3.24
CA SER A 292 -19.63 -0.75 4.25
C SER A 292 -20.22 -2.03 4.84
N VAL A 293 -21.54 -2.08 5.05
CA VAL A 293 -22.22 -3.32 5.47
C VAL A 293 -22.21 -4.36 4.35
N VAL A 294 -22.50 -3.95 3.11
CA VAL A 294 -22.45 -4.85 1.93
C VAL A 294 -21.05 -5.40 1.71
N LEU A 295 -19.99 -4.63 2.04
CA LEU A 295 -18.58 -5.01 1.89
C LEU A 295 -18.20 -6.26 2.68
N ILE A 296 -18.96 -6.61 3.72
CA ILE A 296 -18.78 -7.87 4.47
C ILE A 296 -18.83 -9.07 3.52
N LEU A 297 -19.75 -9.08 2.55
CA LEU A 297 -19.98 -10.21 1.66
C LEU A 297 -18.75 -10.58 0.79
N PRO A 298 -18.18 -9.67 -0.03
CA PRO A 298 -16.98 -10.00 -0.81
C PRO A 298 -15.74 -10.20 0.07
N SER A 299 -15.64 -9.49 1.20
CA SER A 299 -14.51 -9.63 2.13
C SER A 299 -14.50 -11.02 2.76
N TRP A 300 -15.62 -11.48 3.30
CA TRP A 300 -15.76 -12.83 3.83
C TRP A 300 -15.71 -13.88 2.74
N GLY A 301 -16.14 -13.57 1.52
CA GLY A 301 -15.94 -14.46 0.37
C GLY A 301 -14.47 -14.81 0.17
N SER A 302 -13.56 -13.84 0.29
CA SER A 302 -12.10 -14.10 0.26
C SER A 302 -11.66 -14.95 1.45
N ALA A 303 -12.07 -14.59 2.68
CA ALA A 303 -11.68 -15.31 3.89
C ALA A 303 -12.17 -16.78 3.90
N ILE A 304 -13.42 -17.03 3.50
CA ILE A 304 -14.00 -18.37 3.38
C ILE A 304 -13.19 -19.19 2.37
N ASN A 305 -12.82 -18.60 1.24
CA ASN A 305 -12.02 -19.29 0.23
C ASN A 305 -10.64 -19.68 0.77
N MET A 306 -10.03 -18.80 1.56
CA MET A 306 -8.74 -19.06 2.23
C MET A 306 -8.88 -20.17 3.28
N LEU A 307 -9.82 -20.04 4.23
CA LEU A 307 -10.01 -21.02 5.29
C LEU A 307 -10.36 -22.41 4.74
N LEU A 308 -11.23 -22.48 3.73
CA LEU A 308 -11.60 -23.77 3.13
C LEU A 308 -10.51 -24.36 2.22
N THR A 309 -9.53 -23.56 1.79
CA THR A 309 -8.31 -24.10 1.14
C THR A 309 -7.48 -24.94 2.12
N MET A 310 -7.51 -24.62 3.43
CA MET A 310 -6.85 -25.43 4.48
C MET A 310 -7.62 -26.68 4.89
N LYS A 311 -8.79 -26.95 4.29
CA LYS A 311 -9.64 -28.08 4.71
C LYS A 311 -8.91 -29.41 4.49
N GLY A 312 -8.62 -30.09 5.60
CA GLY A 312 -7.86 -31.34 5.62
C GLY A 312 -6.41 -31.18 6.08
N GLU A 313 -5.87 -29.95 6.04
CA GLU A 313 -4.48 -29.63 6.37
C GLU A 313 -4.32 -28.79 7.64
N TRP A 314 -5.36 -28.69 8.47
CA TRP A 314 -5.34 -27.88 9.69
C TRP A 314 -4.25 -28.29 10.69
N GLN A 315 -3.76 -29.54 10.63
CA GLN A 315 -2.64 -29.98 11.46
C GLN A 315 -1.33 -29.22 11.13
N GLN A 316 -1.18 -28.71 9.91
CA GLN A 316 -0.01 -27.94 9.51
C GLN A 316 0.13 -26.62 10.28
N VAL A 317 -0.97 -26.08 10.80
CA VAL A 317 -0.95 -24.88 11.65
C VAL A 317 -0.09 -25.11 12.90
N ALA A 318 -0.04 -26.34 13.42
CA ALA A 318 0.79 -26.68 14.58
C ALA A 318 2.23 -27.04 14.20
N SER A 319 2.47 -27.59 13.01
CA SER A 319 3.80 -28.09 12.61
C SER A 319 4.62 -27.16 11.73
N SER A 320 4.02 -26.10 11.17
CA SER A 320 4.65 -25.13 10.27
C SER A 320 4.19 -23.70 10.62
N PRO A 321 4.77 -23.07 11.66
CA PRO A 321 4.35 -21.76 12.17
C PRO A 321 4.71 -20.58 11.26
#